data_AF-A0A9D5U543-F1
#
_entry.id   AF-A0A9D5U543-F1
#
_cell.length_a   1.000
_cell.length_b   1.000
_cell.length_c   1.000
_cell.angle_alpha   90.00
_cell.angle_beta   90.00
_cell.angle_gamma   90.00
#
_symmetry.space_group_name_H-M   'P 1'
#
loop_
_entity.id
_entity.type
_entity.pdbx_description
1 polymer ?
#
loop_
_entity_poly.entity_id
_entity_poly.type
_entity_poly.pdbx_seq_one_letter_code
_entity_poly.pdbx_strand_id
1 'polypeptide(L)'
;SLDIVDFHNRNLLRPLAGSKFVLEAADPVAAFKQPDHLEVAQGYLEGSNANPISEMVVLLDSFRNFEANSRVARAFDDSAARTIDLVLRNV
;
A
#
# COMPACT_ATOMS: atom_id res chain seq x y z
N SER A 1 0.91 35.82 0.74
CA SER A 1 1.85 35.20 1.68
C SER A 1 1.83 33.70 1.44
N LEU A 2 2.92 33.00 1.74
CA LEU A 2 2.96 31.55 1.75
C LEU A 2 2.69 31.10 3.18
N ASP A 3 1.60 30.38 3.39
CA ASP A 3 1.23 29.84 4.70
C ASP A 3 1.53 28.34 4.70
N ILE A 4 2.41 27.91 5.59
CA ILE A 4 2.85 26.52 5.72
C ILE A 4 2.28 25.98 7.03
N VAL A 5 1.61 24.84 6.95
CA VAL A 5 0.95 24.18 8.08
C VAL A 5 1.46 22.75 8.21
N ASP A 6 1.55 22.25 9.44
CA ASP A 6 1.78 20.83 9.72
C ASP A 6 0.57 20.25 10.47
N PHE A 7 0.56 18.94 10.66
CA PHE A 7 -0.50 18.22 11.34
C PHE A 7 0.06 17.36 12.45
N HIS A 8 -0.63 17.31 13.59
CA HIS A 8 -0.26 16.43 14.69
C HIS A 8 -0.27 14.95 14.28
N ASN A 9 -1.23 14.55 13.45
CA ASN A 9 -1.37 13.19 12.96
C ASN A 9 -1.56 13.17 11.43
N ARG A 10 -0.48 12.84 10.71
CA ARG A 10 -0.46 12.76 9.25
C ARG A 10 -1.22 11.56 8.69
N ASN A 11 -1.56 10.55 9.51
CA ASN A 11 -2.34 9.38 9.07
C ASN A 11 -3.83 9.70 8.84
N LEU A 12 -4.30 10.87 9.30
CA LEU A 12 -5.66 11.35 9.05
C LEU A 12 -5.80 12.06 7.68
N LEU A 13 -4.69 12.20 6.96
CA LEU A 13 -4.68 12.83 5.64
C LEU A 13 -5.03 11.79 4.58
N ARG A 14 -6.08 12.09 3.82
CA ARG A 14 -6.45 11.28 2.67
C ARG A 14 -5.79 11.82 1.40
N PRO A 15 -5.08 10.99 0.62
CA PRO A 15 -4.53 11.43 -0.66
C PRO A 15 -5.66 11.74 -1.66
N LEU A 16 -5.48 12.84 -2.38
CA LEU A 16 -6.23 13.24 -3.57
C LEU A 16 -5.30 13.22 -4.79
N ALA A 17 -5.87 13.41 -5.98
CA ALA A 17 -5.08 13.46 -7.22
C ALA A 17 -4.09 14.65 -7.23
N GLY A 18 -2.93 14.44 -7.87
CA GLY A 18 -1.93 15.49 -8.08
C GLY A 18 -1.18 15.91 -6.81
N SER A 19 -0.83 14.95 -5.95
CA SER A 19 -0.06 15.17 -4.71
C SER A 19 -0.74 16.09 -3.68
N LYS A 20 -2.08 16.16 -3.73
CA LYS A 20 -2.90 16.92 -2.77
C LYS A 20 -3.38 15.99 -1.67
N PHE A 21 -3.61 16.55 -0.48
CA PHE A 21 -4.16 15.82 0.65
C PHE A 21 -5.34 16.59 1.23
N VAL A 22 -6.34 15.87 1.72
CA VAL A 22 -7.47 16.44 2.47
C VAL A 22 -7.48 15.87 3.87
N LEU A 23 -7.76 16.73 4.85
CA LEU A 23 -7.91 16.33 6.24
C LEU A 23 -9.34 15.87 6.46
N GLU A 24 -9.52 14.59 6.81
CA GLU A 24 -10.80 14.05 7.27
C GLU A 24 -10.74 13.91 8.80
N ALA A 25 -10.87 15.04 9.51
CA ALA A 25 -10.93 15.09 10.97
C ALA A 25 -12.24 15.74 11.43
N ALA A 26 -12.77 15.26 12.57
CA ALA A 26 -13.99 15.81 13.17
C ALA A 26 -13.81 17.28 13.61
N ASP A 27 -12.61 17.65 14.03
CA ASP A 27 -12.21 19.04 14.27
C ASP A 27 -10.95 19.37 13.43
N PRO A 28 -11.11 20.13 12.33
CA PRO A 28 -9.99 20.50 11.47
C PRO A 28 -8.98 21.43 12.16
N VAL A 29 -9.42 22.28 13.09
CA VAL A 29 -8.59 23.35 13.66
C VAL A 29 -7.62 22.76 14.70
N ALA A 30 -8.11 21.81 15.51
CA ALA A 30 -7.29 21.11 16.49
C ALA A 30 -6.22 20.18 15.87
N ALA A 31 -6.38 19.81 14.60
CA ALA A 31 -5.45 18.92 13.92
C ALA A 31 -4.14 19.62 13.48
N PHE A 32 -4.18 20.94 13.29
CA PHE A 32 -3.03 21.72 12.84
C PHE A 32 -1.99 21.90 13.93
N LYS A 33 -0.73 21.88 13.52
CA LYS A 33 0.46 22.13 14.33
C LYS A 33 1.34 23.15 13.61
N GLN A 34 2.06 23.98 14.37
CA GLN A 34 3.16 24.75 13.79
C GLN A 34 4.31 23.79 13.42
N PRO A 35 4.89 23.92 12.22
CA PRO A 35 5.99 23.05 11.80
C PRO A 35 7.23 23.27 12.68
N ASP A 36 7.78 22.19 13.23
CA ASP A 36 9.04 22.22 13.97
C ASP A 36 10.18 22.20 12.95
N HIS A 37 11.03 23.23 12.94
CA HIS A 37 12.17 23.38 12.02
C HIS A 37 11.79 23.34 10.53
N LEU A 38 11.36 24.51 10.03
CA LEU A 38 11.02 24.73 8.62
C LEU A 38 12.06 25.62 7.96
N GLU A 39 12.67 25.13 6.88
CA GLU A 39 13.52 25.92 6.00
C GLU A 39 13.03 25.79 4.55
N VAL A 40 13.00 26.90 3.81
CA VAL A 40 12.57 26.91 2.41
C VAL A 40 13.80 26.97 1.50
N ALA A 41 14.08 25.87 0.81
CA ALA A 41 15.14 25.80 -0.20
C ALA A 41 14.62 26.24 -1.59
N GLN A 42 14.95 27.46 -1.98
CA GLN A 42 14.53 28.02 -3.28
C GLN A 42 15.27 27.37 -4.45
N GLY A 43 14.56 27.10 -5.55
CA GLY A 43 15.14 26.46 -6.74
C GLY A 43 15.37 24.95 -6.63
N TYR A 44 14.93 24.33 -5.53
CA TYR A 44 14.98 22.89 -5.32
C TYR A 44 13.59 22.27 -5.50
N LEU A 45 13.53 21.10 -6.14
CA LEU A 45 12.32 20.29 -6.26
C LEU A 45 12.55 18.98 -5.50
N GLU A 46 11.68 18.68 -4.55
CA GLU A 46 11.75 17.44 -3.77
C GLU A 46 11.56 16.21 -4.69
N GLY A 47 12.48 15.25 -4.59
CA GLY A 47 12.41 13.99 -5.30
C GLY A 47 11.46 12.98 -4.65
N SER A 48 11.20 11.87 -5.33
CA SER A 48 10.46 10.76 -4.72
C SER A 48 11.28 10.11 -3.61
N ASN A 49 10.62 9.77 -2.50
CA ASN A 49 11.20 8.97 -1.43
C ASN A 49 11.18 7.46 -1.72
N ALA A 50 10.58 7.03 -2.83
CA ALA A 50 10.49 5.62 -3.21
C ALA A 50 11.75 5.18 -3.96
N ASN A 51 12.30 4.01 -3.59
CA ASN A 51 13.41 3.38 -4.30
C ASN A 51 12.89 2.25 -5.21
N PRO A 52 12.99 2.37 -6.54
CA PRO A 52 12.46 1.37 -7.47
C PRO A 52 12.98 -0.04 -7.23
N ILE A 53 14.24 -0.20 -6.80
CA ILE A 53 14.85 -1.51 -6.59
C ILE A 53 14.22 -2.23 -5.39
N SER A 54 14.04 -1.53 -4.26
CA SER A 54 13.39 -2.12 -3.09
C SER A 54 11.94 -2.47 -3.39
N GLU A 55 11.22 -1.57 -4.08
CA GLU A 55 9.82 -1.82 -4.46
C GLU A 55 9.70 -3.03 -5.40
N MET A 56 10.62 -3.20 -6.36
CA MET A 56 10.64 -4.38 -7.23
C MET A 56 10.86 -5.68 -6.44
N VAL A 57 11.71 -5.67 -5.41
CA VAL A 57 11.91 -6.85 -4.56
C VAL A 57 10.62 -7.22 -3.83
N VAL A 58 9.89 -6.23 -3.29
CA VAL A 58 8.59 -6.44 -2.64
C VAL A 58 7.56 -7.02 -3.61
N LEU A 59 7.54 -6.53 -4.85
CA LEU A 59 6.67 -7.06 -5.90
C LEU A 59 7.03 -8.51 -6.27
N LEU A 60 8.33 -8.82 -6.40
CA LEU A 60 8.80 -10.18 -6.70
C LEU A 60 8.45 -11.15 -5.58
N ASP A 61 8.59 -10.76 -4.32
CA ASP A 61 8.21 -11.59 -3.18
C ASP A 61 6.70 -11.86 -3.18
N SER A 62 5.90 -10.81 -3.38
CA SER A 62 4.44 -10.90 -3.51
C SER A 62 4.03 -11.85 -4.66
N PHE A 63 4.73 -11.78 -5.79
CA PHE A 63 4.50 -12.66 -6.93
C PHE A 63 4.82 -14.12 -6.63
N ARG A 64 5.95 -14.40 -5.98
CA ARG A 64 6.34 -15.78 -5.59
C ARG A 64 5.37 -16.37 -4.59
N ASN A 65 4.90 -15.57 -3.62
CA ASN A 65 3.87 -15.98 -2.66
C ASN A 65 2.55 -16.31 -3.37
N PHE A 66 2.11 -15.45 -4.29
CA PHE A 66 0.92 -15.72 -5.10
C PHE A 66 1.05 -17.00 -5.92
N GLU A 67 2.20 -17.22 -6.57
CA GLU A 67 2.46 -18.40 -7.38
C GLU A 67 2.48 -19.68 -6.54
N ALA A 68 3.09 -19.64 -5.35
CA ALA A 68 3.10 -20.75 -4.40
C ALA A 68 1.67 -21.12 -3.95
N ASN A 69 0.88 -20.13 -3.56
CA ASN A 69 -0.52 -20.35 -3.17
C ASN A 69 -1.35 -20.92 -4.32
N SER A 70 -1.15 -20.40 -5.54
CA SER A 70 -1.82 -20.89 -6.75
C SER A 70 -1.43 -22.32 -7.14
N ARG A 71 -0.20 -22.75 -6.82
CA ARG A 71 0.22 -24.16 -6.97
C ARG A 71 -0.48 -25.07 -5.96
N VAL A 72 -0.55 -24.64 -4.70
CA VAL A 72 -1.22 -25.42 -3.64
C VAL A 72 -2.70 -25.60 -3.95
N ALA A 73 -3.40 -24.54 -4.38
CA ALA A 73 -4.80 -24.62 -4.77
C ALA A 73 -5.03 -25.65 -5.89
N ARG A 74 -4.22 -25.60 -6.96
CA ARG A 74 -4.32 -26.57 -8.07
C ARG A 74 -4.05 -28.00 -7.62
N ALA A 75 -3.04 -28.21 -6.78
CA ALA A 75 -2.74 -29.55 -6.25
C ALA A 75 -3.90 -30.10 -5.40
N PHE A 76 -4.59 -29.23 -4.65
CA PHE A 76 -5.78 -29.59 -3.89
C PHE A 76 -6.94 -29.99 -4.82
N ASP A 77 -7.22 -29.18 -5.85
CA ASP A 77 -8.27 -29.47 -6.84
C ASP A 77 -8.01 -30.79 -7.58
N ASP A 78 -6.77 -31.04 -8.00
CA ASP A 78 -6.37 -32.29 -8.64
C ASP A 78 -6.56 -33.51 -7.73
N SER A 79 -6.26 -33.36 -6.43
CA SER A 79 -6.45 -34.42 -5.44
C SER A 79 -7.93 -34.72 -5.19
N ALA A 80 -8.75 -33.67 -5.07
CA ALA A 80 -10.19 -33.78 -4.93
C ALA A 80 -10.81 -34.48 -6.15
N ALA A 81 -10.43 -34.07 -7.37
CA ALA A 81 -10.92 -34.67 -8.60
C ALA A 81 -10.60 -36.17 -8.70
N ARG A 82 -9.37 -36.60 -8.34
CA ARG A 82 -9.00 -38.02 -8.31
C ARG A 82 -9.81 -38.81 -7.29
N THR A 83 -10.05 -38.23 -6.11
CA THR A 83 -10.85 -38.88 -5.07
C THR A 83 -12.29 -39.10 -5.53
N ILE A 84 -12.88 -38.12 -6.21
CA ILE A 84 -14.21 -38.23 -6.82
C ILE A 84 -14.24 -39.35 -7.87
N ASP A 85 -13.26 -39.42 -8.78
CA ASP A 85 -13.18 -40.48 -9.79
C ASP A 85 -13.08 -41.89 -9.16
N LEU A 86 -12.29 -42.04 -8.09
CA LEU A 86 -12.17 -43.33 -7.39
C LEU A 86 -13.47 -43.77 -6.71
N VAL A 87 -14.24 -42.84 -6.16
CA VAL A 87 -15.54 -43.14 -5.55
C VAL A 87 -16.55 -43.56 -6.62
N LEU A 88 -16.59 -42.84 -7.76
CA LEU A 88 -17.51 -43.16 -8.86
C LEU A 88 -17.25 -44.52 -9.50
N ARG A 89 -16.00 -45.01 -9.47
CA ARG A 89 -15.64 -46.33 -10.03
C ARG A 89 -15.95 -47.51 -9.11
N ASN A 90 -16.19 -47.28 -7.82
CA ASN A 90 -16.50 -48.31 -6.82
C ASN A 90 -18.00 -48.37 -6.45
N VAL A 91 -18.85 -47.66 -7.21
CA VAL A 91 -20.32 -47.73 -7.16
C VAL A 91 -20.81 -48.35 -8.46
#